data_AF-A0A382H7E6-F1
#
_entry.id   AF-A0A382H7E6-F1
#
_cell.length_a   1.000
_cell.length_b   1.000
_cell.length_c   1.000
_cell.angle_alpha   90.00
_cell.angle_beta   90.00
_cell.angle_gamma   90.00
#
_symmetry.space_group_name_H-M   'P 1'
#
loop_
_entity.id
_entity.type
_entity.pdbx_description
1 polymer ?
#
loop_
_entity_poly.entity_id
_entity_poly.type
_entity_poly.pdbx_seq_one_letter_code
_entity_poly.pdbx_strand_id
1 'polypeptide(L)' 'SLKLEEIDYVVGRELKFDSKNESIIGDDEANEMLTRKYRTPFVVPEKV' A
#
# COMPACT_ATOMS: atom_id res chain seq x y z
N SER A 1 15.12 -9.48 -19.45
CA SER A 1 14.96 -9.07 -18.04
C SER A 1 15.86 -7.87 -17.80
N LEU A 2 15.36 -6.82 -17.16
CA LEU A 2 16.22 -5.72 -16.72
C LEU A 2 16.94 -6.19 -15.45
N LYS A 3 18.27 -6.14 -15.45
CA LYS A 3 19.08 -6.45 -14.26
C LYS A 3 19.33 -5.15 -13.52
N LEU A 4 18.76 -5.02 -12.33
CA LEU A 4 18.88 -3.81 -11.52
C LEU A 4 20.30 -3.69 -10.93
N GLU A 5 21.09 -4.76 -10.91
CA GLU A 5 22.44 -4.79 -10.36
C GLU A 5 23.47 -4.05 -11.23
N GLU A 6 23.18 -3.88 -12.52
CA GLU A 6 24.09 -3.34 -13.53
C GLU A 6 23.74 -1.89 -13.96
N ILE A 7 22.74 -1.27 -13.32
CA ILE A 7 22.27 0.09 -13.64
C ILE A 7 22.19 0.95 -12.39
N ASP A 8 22.50 2.24 -12.52
CA ASP A 8 22.29 3.22 -11.46
C ASP A 8 20.82 3.69 -11.49
N TYR A 9 20.14 3.59 -10.35
CA TYR A 9 18.76 4.02 -10.20
C TYR A 9 18.55 4.62 -8.80
N VAL A 10 17.66 5.62 -8.73
CA VAL A 10 17.24 6.21 -7.46
C VAL A 10 15.88 5.62 -7.11
N VAL A 11 15.83 4.91 -5.99
CA VAL A 11 14.57 4.45 -5.39
C VAL A 11 14.19 5.35 -4.21
N GLY A 12 12.91 5.33 -3.87
CA GLY A 12 12.42 5.91 -2.63
C GLY A 12 12.77 5.07 -1.40
N ARG A 13 12.10 5.36 -0.29
CA ARG A 13 12.26 4.60 0.97
C ARG A 13 11.87 3.12 0.83
N GLU A 14 12.54 2.26 1.58
CA GLU A 14 12.17 0.85 1.73
C GLU A 14 10.94 0.72 2.63
N LEU A 15 9.98 -0.12 2.24
CA LEU A 15 8.76 -0.39 3.01
C LEU A 15 8.72 -1.88 3.40
N LYS A 16 8.47 -2.16 4.68
CA LYS A 16 8.31 -3.53 5.19
C LYS A 16 6.82 -3.89 5.27
N PHE A 17 6.35 -4.66 4.29
CA PHE A 17 4.96 -5.08 4.23
C PHE A 17 4.69 -6.32 5.10
N ASP A 18 3.70 -6.20 5.98
CA ASP A 18 3.12 -7.31 6.74
C ASP A 18 1.92 -7.87 5.98
N SER A 19 2.12 -9.02 5.35
CA SER A 19 1.07 -9.69 4.56
C SER A 19 -0.08 -10.22 5.39
N LYS A 20 0.10 -10.44 6.70
CA LYS A 20 -0.96 -10.93 7.57
C LYS A 20 -1.95 -9.82 7.93
N ASN A 21 -1.43 -8.61 8.14
CA ASN A 21 -2.21 -7.45 8.53
C ASN A 21 -2.48 -6.48 7.37
N GLU A 22 -2.00 -6.81 6.16
CA GLU A 22 -2.08 -5.96 4.96
C GLU A 22 -1.65 -4.51 5.22
N SER A 23 -0.52 -4.34 5.92
CA SER A 23 -0.04 -3.03 6.39
C SER A 23 1.48 -2.88 6.23
N ILE A 24 1.97 -1.65 6.32
CA ILE A 24 3.39 -1.33 6.39
C ILE A 24 3.81 -1.16 7.84
N ILE A 25 4.82 -1.91 8.26
CA ILE A 25 5.29 -1.95 9.65
C ILE A 25 5.91 -0.59 10.02
N GLY A 26 5.27 0.13 10.94
CA GLY A 26 5.77 1.38 11.51
C GLY A 26 5.72 2.60 10.58
N ASP A 27 4.92 2.57 9.51
CA ASP A 27 4.84 3.66 8.53
C ASP A 27 3.37 4.10 8.30
N ASP A 28 2.91 5.05 9.11
CA ASP A 28 1.53 5.55 9.06
C ASP A 28 1.20 6.22 7.73
N GLU A 29 2.14 7.00 7.19
CA GLU A 29 1.99 7.69 5.90
C GLU A 29 1.79 6.68 4.76
N ALA A 30 2.57 5.60 4.72
CA ALA A 30 2.40 4.56 3.72
C ALA A 30 1.06 3.81 3.91
N ASN A 31 0.65 3.57 5.16
CA ASN A 31 -0.62 2.93 5.47
C ASN A 31 -1.83 3.76 5.03
N GLU A 32 -1.77 5.10 5.13
CA GLU A 32 -2.82 5.98 4.60
C GLU A 32 -3.01 5.78 3.09
N MET A 33 -1.92 5.56 2.35
CA MET A 33 -1.96 5.34 0.90
C MET A 33 -2.52 3.97 0.49
N LEU A 34 -2.61 3.00 1.41
CA LEU A 34 -3.21 1.69 1.14
C LEU A 34 -4.74 1.77 1.04
N THR A 35 -5.34 2.85 1.54
CA THR A 35 -6.79 3.04 1.53
C THR A 35 -7.18 4.24 0.69
N ARG A 36 -8.36 4.17 0.09
CA ARG A 36 -8.97 5.30 -0.62
C ARG A 36 -10.12 5.84 0.22
N LYS A 37 -10.31 7.16 0.20
CA LYS A 37 -11.55 7.76 0.73
C LYS A 37 -12.75 7.15 0.01
N TYR A 38 -13.59 6.48 0.78
CA TYR A 38 -14.79 5.83 0.28
C TYR A 38 -15.71 6.84 -0.40
N ARG A 39 -16.24 6.51 -1.59
CA ARG A 39 -17.18 7.36 -2.35
C ARG A 39 -18.58 6.76 -2.27
N THR A 40 -19.52 7.48 -1.67
CA THR A 40 -20.96 7.18 -1.67
C THR A 40 -21.54 7.21 -3.09
N PRO A 41 -22.60 6.43 -3.42
CA PRO A 41 -23.61 5.86 -2.51
C PRO A 41 -23.62 4.32 -2.39
N PHE A 42 -22.63 3.59 -2.92
CA PHE A 42 -22.66 2.11 -2.97
C PHE A 42 -22.34 1.45 -1.62
N VAL A 43 -23.06 1.83 -0.56
CA VAL A 43 -22.96 1.21 0.77
C VAL A 43 -23.83 -0.04 0.71
N VAL A 44 -23.23 -1.21 0.82
CA VAL A 44 -24.00 -2.45 1.01
C VAL A 44 -24.66 -2.36 2.38
N PRO A 45 -25.99 -2.35 2.49
CA PRO A 45 -26.66 -2.33 3.78
C PRO A 45 -26.25 -3.57 4.59
N GLU A 46 -26.05 -3.40 5.91
CA GLU A 46 -25.67 -4.51 6.80
C GLU A 46 -26.71 -5.64 6.87
N LYS A 47 -27.89 -5.44 6.29
CA LYS A 47 -29.02 -6.37 6.35
C LYS A 47 -29.63 -6.55 4.96
N VAL A 48 -29.56 -7.79 4.45
CA VAL A 48 -30.36 -8.32 3.33
C VAL A 48 -31.55 -9.09 3.84
#